data_AF-A0A182JKS3-F1
#
_entry.id   AF-A0A182JKS3-F1
#
_cell.length_a   1.000
_cell.length_b   1.000
_cell.length_c   1.000
_cell.angle_alpha   90.00
_cell.angle_beta   90.00
_cell.angle_gamma   90.00
#
_symmetry.space_group_name_H-M   'P 1'
#
loop_
_entity.id
_entity.type
_entity.pdbx_description
1 polymer ?
#
loop_
_entity_poly.entity_id
_entity_poly.type
_entity_poly.pdbx_seq_one_letter_code
_entity_poly.pdbx_strand_id
1 'polypeptide(L)'
;MSGTILENLSGKKLSILVACLLFLQFLCFLLGGLIAPLPASVQTILATICKDTPGSHNDTTVWLHSRGEDQCRSLDHLDIENDDMKMANQIVFVFQMPLPREGRQLDYSRWQQNLIGILQTDIVFDANVLHKPHSKITIDARLAYRNKGDSDQDWKYLASSLEHRDLDCTANNVTDDYLYNCNTIPLFELGSLHHDFYLLNVRLPVDSDRRMNLDIGHIKDLHLSVIYQNGGFTKVWVSLKTVFLPFIVFIMAWFWQRVHLLQRKPALLEVMLLSLGCALTFLNLPLEYFTLIFDMPFMLLLSDIRQGIFYAALLSFWLVFAGEHMLIQEGGEKSSLKTYWKHLSAVGVGCVSLFLFDMCERGVQLRNPFYSIWVSKIGANVALGFIIMAGISAALYFFFLCYMIWKVFCNINIKRTSLPSMSSARRLHYEGIIYRFQFLMLATLLCAALTVIGFIIGQVSEGRWKWDENIDLEFTSAFFTGVYGMWNIYIFALIVLYAPSHKKWPTNETTENIMSEEIEFSNLPSDSNPSEISSLTQFARKAAQD
;
A
#
# COMPACT_ATOMS: atom_id res chain seq x y z
N MET A 1 4.73 41.39 -1.09
CA MET A 1 4.49 40.14 -0.33
C MET A 1 5.81 39.38 -0.23
N SER A 2 6.06 38.63 0.86
CA SER A 2 7.21 37.73 0.93
C SER A 2 6.97 36.53 0.02
N GLY A 3 7.75 36.41 -1.06
CA GLY A 3 7.70 35.25 -1.94
C GLY A 3 8.12 33.97 -1.22
N THR A 4 7.90 32.84 -1.86
CA THR A 4 8.35 31.54 -1.35
C THR A 4 9.79 31.25 -1.71
N ILE A 5 10.40 30.24 -1.09
CA ILE A 5 11.79 29.88 -1.37
C ILE A 5 11.99 29.54 -2.85
N LEU A 6 11.05 28.82 -3.46
CA LEU A 6 11.11 28.44 -4.87
C LEU A 6 11.09 29.65 -5.83
N GLU A 7 10.39 30.74 -5.48
CA GLU A 7 10.35 31.97 -6.29
C GLU A 7 11.65 32.78 -6.20
N ASN A 8 12.31 32.73 -5.05
CA ASN A 8 13.51 33.53 -4.77
C ASN A 8 14.82 32.76 -5.01
N LEU A 9 14.76 31.50 -5.39
CA LEU A 9 15.92 30.66 -5.64
C LEU A 9 16.46 30.88 -7.06
N SER A 10 17.77 31.07 -7.19
CA SER A 10 18.42 31.05 -8.49
C SER A 10 18.37 29.63 -9.08
N GLY A 11 18.20 29.52 -10.41
CA GLY A 11 18.21 28.23 -11.12
C GLY A 11 19.46 27.37 -10.83
N LYS A 12 20.61 27.99 -10.57
CA LYS A 12 21.84 27.27 -10.13
C LYS A 12 21.64 26.57 -8.79
N LYS A 13 21.06 27.27 -7.79
CA LYS A 13 20.79 26.69 -6.47
C LYS A 13 19.72 25.61 -6.54
N LEU A 14 18.73 25.80 -7.41
CA LEU A 14 17.66 24.83 -7.60
C LEU A 14 18.19 23.56 -8.25
N SER A 15 19.05 23.69 -9.27
CA SER A 15 19.72 22.55 -9.91
C SER A 15 20.59 21.78 -8.93
N ILE A 16 21.34 22.45 -8.06
CA ILE A 16 22.14 21.79 -7.00
C ILE A 16 21.23 21.03 -6.02
N LEU A 17 20.13 21.65 -5.58
CA LEU A 17 19.18 21.00 -4.68
C LEU A 17 18.56 19.75 -5.33
N VAL A 18 18.07 19.87 -6.56
CA VAL A 18 17.47 18.77 -7.31
C VAL A 18 18.47 17.64 -7.56
N ALA A 19 19.72 17.98 -7.94
CA ALA A 19 20.78 16.98 -8.11
C ALA A 19 21.08 16.23 -6.80
N CYS A 20 21.11 16.94 -5.67
CA CYS A 20 21.29 16.32 -4.35
C CYS A 20 20.12 15.38 -3.99
N LEU A 21 18.88 15.79 -4.28
CA LEU A 21 17.69 14.97 -4.02
C LEU A 21 17.65 13.72 -4.93
N LEU A 22 18.02 13.86 -6.20
CA LEU A 22 18.13 12.73 -7.13
C LEU A 22 19.25 11.77 -6.73
N PHE A 23 20.39 12.28 -6.25
CA PHE A 23 21.45 11.45 -5.72
C PHE A 23 20.99 10.65 -4.48
N LEU A 24 20.26 11.30 -3.57
CA LEU A 24 19.68 10.62 -2.40
C LEU A 24 18.64 9.57 -2.81
N GLN A 25 17.83 9.84 -3.84
CA GLN A 25 16.89 8.89 -4.41
C GLN A 25 17.60 7.68 -5.01
N PHE A 26 18.66 7.92 -5.77
CA PHE A 26 19.50 6.86 -6.33
C PHE A 26 20.12 5.99 -5.22
N LEU A 27 20.58 6.62 -4.14
CA LEU A 27 21.09 5.90 -2.96
C LEU A 27 20.01 5.01 -2.33
N CYS A 28 18.75 5.45 -2.24
CA CYS A 28 17.64 4.63 -1.73
C CYS A 28 17.39 3.38 -2.59
N PHE A 29 17.50 3.49 -3.92
CA PHE A 29 17.43 2.34 -4.82
C PHE A 29 18.63 1.40 -4.64
N LEU A 30 19.85 1.94 -4.53
CA LEU A 30 21.06 1.13 -4.28
C LEU A 30 21.02 0.38 -2.96
N LEU A 31 20.51 1.00 -1.89
CA LEU A 31 20.34 0.34 -0.59
C LEU A 31 19.44 -0.90 -0.71
N GLY A 32 18.33 -0.81 -1.46
CA GLY A 32 17.45 -1.96 -1.65
C GLY A 32 17.99 -2.99 -2.65
N GLY A 33 18.71 -2.55 -3.68
CA GLY A 33 19.22 -3.44 -4.73
C GLY A 33 20.52 -4.16 -4.39
N LEU A 34 21.41 -3.54 -3.61
CA LEU A 34 22.73 -4.10 -3.30
C LEU A 34 22.86 -4.62 -1.87
N ILE A 35 22.09 -4.08 -0.92
CA ILE A 35 22.23 -4.42 0.52
C ILE A 35 21.04 -5.21 1.03
N ALA A 36 19.81 -4.81 0.68
CA ALA A 36 18.63 -5.51 1.15
C ALA A 36 18.43 -6.83 0.39
N PRO A 37 18.25 -7.97 1.08
CA PRO A 37 17.84 -9.20 0.43
C PRO A 37 16.40 -9.09 -0.08
N LEU A 38 15.94 -10.13 -0.77
CA LEU A 38 14.53 -10.25 -1.18
C LEU A 38 13.60 -9.96 0.00
N PRO A 39 12.46 -9.27 -0.20
CA PRO A 39 11.56 -8.89 0.89
C PRO A 39 10.99 -10.10 1.65
N ALA A 40 10.67 -11.17 0.94
CA ALA A 40 10.14 -12.39 1.50
C ALA A 40 10.90 -13.61 0.96
N SER A 41 10.85 -14.71 1.71
CA SER A 41 11.34 -16.01 1.28
C SER A 41 10.32 -17.09 1.58
N VAL A 42 10.38 -18.16 0.79
CA VAL A 42 9.43 -19.27 0.84
C VAL A 42 10.18 -20.55 1.16
N GLN A 43 9.56 -21.36 2.00
CA GLN A 43 10.01 -22.69 2.34
C GLN A 43 8.83 -23.66 2.19
N THR A 44 8.97 -24.64 1.31
CA THR A 44 8.01 -25.72 1.14
C THR A 44 8.35 -26.88 2.10
N ILE A 45 7.34 -27.36 2.81
CA ILE A 45 7.47 -28.38 3.85
C ILE A 45 6.53 -29.53 3.50
N LEU A 46 7.07 -30.72 3.28
CA LEU A 46 6.26 -31.94 3.18
C LEU A 46 5.80 -32.35 4.59
N ALA A 47 4.52 -32.69 4.72
CA ALA A 47 3.95 -33.18 5.96
C ALA A 47 4.60 -34.49 6.41
N THR A 48 4.80 -34.67 7.70
CA THR A 48 5.02 -36.00 8.28
C THR A 48 3.68 -36.58 8.70
N ILE A 49 3.33 -37.76 8.18
CA ILE A 49 2.07 -38.44 8.49
C ILE A 49 2.24 -39.19 9.81
N CYS A 50 1.60 -38.71 10.87
CA CYS A 50 1.68 -39.26 12.21
C CYS A 50 0.37 -39.95 12.59
N LYS A 51 0.45 -41.04 13.36
CA LYS A 51 -0.72 -41.64 14.00
C LYS A 51 -1.20 -40.78 15.19
N ASP A 52 -2.49 -40.49 15.23
CA ASP A 52 -3.12 -39.73 16.31
C ASP A 52 -3.17 -40.54 17.62
N THR A 53 -3.12 -39.84 18.74
CA THR A 53 -3.29 -40.43 20.06
C THR A 53 -4.77 -40.52 20.42
N PRO A 54 -5.32 -41.71 20.74
CA PRO A 54 -6.75 -41.87 21.03
C PRO A 54 -7.21 -40.95 22.17
N GLY A 55 -8.27 -40.18 21.95
CA GLY A 55 -8.87 -39.30 22.97
C GLY A 55 -8.16 -37.96 23.17
N SER A 56 -7.01 -37.71 22.55
CA SER A 56 -6.31 -36.42 22.62
C SER A 56 -6.84 -35.39 21.63
N HIS A 57 -7.89 -35.71 20.87
CA HIS A 57 -8.41 -34.81 19.86
C HIS A 57 -8.81 -33.47 20.47
N ASN A 58 -9.36 -33.37 21.67
CA ASN A 58 -9.72 -32.07 22.24
C ASN A 58 -8.66 -31.50 23.21
N ASP A 59 -7.55 -32.20 23.38
CA ASP A 59 -6.48 -31.79 24.27
C ASP A 59 -5.55 -30.79 23.57
N THR A 60 -5.36 -29.62 24.17
CA THR A 60 -4.45 -28.58 23.68
C THR A 60 -3.03 -28.70 24.25
N THR A 61 -2.81 -29.69 25.12
CA THR A 61 -1.50 -29.98 25.73
C THR A 61 -0.72 -31.04 24.97
N VAL A 62 -1.40 -31.89 24.20
CA VAL A 62 -0.77 -32.98 23.43
C VAL A 62 -0.44 -32.50 22.02
N TRP A 63 0.84 -32.51 21.68
CA TRP A 63 1.36 -32.10 20.38
C TRP A 63 2.21 -33.19 19.76
N LEU A 64 1.83 -33.62 18.56
CA LEU A 64 2.63 -34.53 17.74
C LEU A 64 3.70 -33.72 17.01
N HIS A 65 4.96 -34.11 17.15
CA HIS A 65 6.08 -33.48 16.44
C HIS A 65 6.86 -34.52 15.62
N SER A 66 7.43 -34.09 14.50
CA SER A 66 8.13 -34.99 13.58
C SER A 66 9.60 -35.20 13.92
N ARG A 67 10.18 -34.35 14.78
CA ARG A 67 11.61 -34.39 15.15
C ARG A 67 11.79 -34.29 16.66
N GLY A 68 12.79 -34.97 17.21
CA GLY A 68 13.13 -34.96 18.65
C GLY A 68 13.16 -36.37 19.26
N GLU A 69 13.41 -36.46 20.56
CA GLU A 69 13.50 -37.75 21.28
C GLU A 69 12.16 -38.51 21.32
N ASP A 70 11.03 -37.80 21.27
CA ASP A 70 9.68 -38.38 21.32
C ASP A 70 8.92 -38.17 19.99
N GLN A 71 9.61 -38.43 18.86
CA GLN A 71 9.01 -38.25 17.55
C GLN A 71 7.74 -39.09 17.39
N CYS A 72 6.76 -38.53 16.68
CA CYS A 72 5.53 -39.24 16.38
C CYS A 72 5.82 -40.57 15.67
N ARG A 73 4.94 -41.56 15.84
CA ARG A 73 4.98 -42.77 15.03
C ARG A 73 4.53 -42.42 13.61
N SER A 74 5.50 -42.32 12.70
CA SER A 74 5.24 -42.13 11.28
C SER A 74 4.50 -43.34 10.71
N LEU A 75 3.49 -43.10 9.89
CA LEU A 75 2.77 -44.14 9.16
C LEU A 75 3.29 -44.20 7.72
N ASP A 76 3.65 -45.39 7.26
CA ASP A 76 3.96 -45.62 5.85
C ASP A 76 2.67 -45.71 5.03
N HIS A 77 2.70 -45.26 3.77
CA HIS A 77 1.51 -45.28 2.90
C HIS A 77 0.89 -46.68 2.74
N LEU A 78 1.71 -47.73 2.80
CA LEU A 78 1.26 -49.13 2.73
C LEU A 78 0.36 -49.51 3.92
N ASP A 79 0.66 -49.02 5.12
CA ASP A 79 -0.14 -49.29 6.32
C ASP A 79 -1.49 -48.56 6.27
N ILE A 80 -1.54 -47.42 5.58
CA ILE A 80 -2.75 -46.61 5.37
C ILE A 80 -3.65 -47.25 4.32
N GLU A 81 -3.06 -47.75 3.22
CA GLU A 81 -3.79 -48.41 2.13
C GLU A 81 -4.42 -49.75 2.53
N ASN A 82 -3.83 -50.44 3.52
CA ASN A 82 -4.31 -51.73 4.00
C ASN A 82 -5.49 -51.63 5.00
N ASP A 83 -5.88 -50.43 5.45
CA ASP A 83 -7.00 -50.21 6.37
C ASP A 83 -8.30 -49.88 5.60
N ASP A 84 -9.40 -50.57 5.94
CA ASP A 84 -10.70 -50.42 5.26
C ASP A 84 -11.26 -48.98 5.29
N MET A 85 -10.88 -48.16 6.28
CA MET A 85 -11.26 -46.74 6.39
C MET A 85 -10.08 -45.78 6.20
N LYS A 86 -8.94 -46.28 5.68
CA LYS A 86 -7.70 -45.53 5.45
C LYS A 86 -7.25 -44.71 6.67
N MET A 87 -7.61 -45.14 7.88
CA MET A 87 -7.32 -44.45 9.14
C MET A 87 -7.68 -42.94 9.17
N ALA A 88 -8.69 -42.48 8.42
CA ALA A 88 -8.90 -41.05 8.14
C ALA A 88 -8.98 -40.13 9.38
N ASN A 89 -9.59 -40.60 10.48
CA ASN A 89 -9.69 -39.86 11.75
C ASN A 89 -8.54 -40.12 12.73
N GLN A 90 -7.57 -40.95 12.35
CA GLN A 90 -6.38 -41.29 13.15
C GLN A 90 -5.09 -40.75 12.52
N ILE A 91 -5.19 -39.97 11.45
CA ILE A 91 -4.05 -39.37 10.76
C ILE A 91 -3.93 -37.90 11.15
N VAL A 92 -2.71 -37.49 11.49
CA VAL A 92 -2.35 -36.09 11.70
C VAL A 92 -1.16 -35.76 10.80
N PHE A 93 -1.34 -34.75 9.96
CA PHE A 93 -0.27 -34.18 9.15
C PHE A 93 0.48 -33.15 9.98
N VAL A 94 1.75 -33.42 10.25
CA VAL A 94 2.58 -32.61 11.12
C VAL A 94 3.58 -31.81 10.31
N PHE A 95 3.57 -30.48 10.48
CA PHE A 95 4.51 -29.55 9.89
C PHE A 95 5.29 -28.83 10.98
N GLN A 96 6.59 -29.12 11.08
CA GLN A 96 7.47 -28.47 12.05
C GLN A 96 8.37 -27.45 11.35
N MET A 97 8.26 -26.19 11.77
CA MET A 97 8.86 -25.01 11.15
C MET A 97 9.85 -24.32 12.10
N PRO A 98 11.00 -23.82 11.61
CA PRO A 98 11.51 -23.95 10.24
C PRO A 98 12.13 -25.34 9.97
N LEU A 99 12.36 -25.69 8.71
CA LEU A 99 13.07 -26.94 8.37
C LEU A 99 14.57 -26.84 8.67
N PRO A 100 15.20 -27.95 9.11
CA PRO A 100 16.65 -28.03 9.21
C PRO A 100 17.30 -27.94 7.82
N ARG A 101 18.47 -27.32 7.74
CA ARG A 101 19.32 -27.29 6.53
C ARG A 101 20.75 -27.70 6.90
N GLU A 102 21.40 -28.48 6.04
CA GLU A 102 22.80 -28.91 6.20
C GLU A 102 23.09 -29.57 7.57
N GLY A 103 22.13 -30.34 8.09
CA GLY A 103 22.26 -31.00 9.39
C GLY A 103 22.17 -30.07 10.61
N ARG A 104 21.79 -28.80 10.43
CA ARG A 104 21.54 -27.84 11.52
C ARG A 104 20.06 -27.49 11.60
N GLN A 105 19.54 -27.47 12.82
CA GLN A 105 18.22 -26.93 13.09
C GLN A 105 18.28 -25.40 12.97
N LEU A 106 17.53 -24.87 12.02
CA LEU A 106 17.35 -23.43 11.87
C LEU A 106 16.31 -22.93 12.87
N ASP A 107 16.35 -21.65 13.14
CA ASP A 107 15.39 -20.94 13.99
C ASP A 107 14.88 -19.71 13.27
N TYR A 108 13.65 -19.32 13.58
CA TYR A 108 13.18 -18.01 13.20
C TYR A 108 13.76 -16.94 14.13
N SER A 109 13.83 -15.72 13.61
CA SER A 109 14.25 -14.53 14.34
C SER A 109 13.13 -13.52 14.34
N ARG A 110 13.00 -12.76 15.43
CA ARG A 110 12.05 -11.66 15.59
C ARG A 110 12.20 -10.52 14.57
N TRP A 111 13.31 -10.52 13.80
CA TRP A 111 13.48 -9.63 12.66
C TRP A 111 12.61 -10.04 11.45
N GLN A 112 12.19 -11.29 11.39
CA GLN A 112 11.15 -11.76 10.49
C GLN A 112 9.82 -11.35 11.12
N GLN A 113 8.95 -10.71 10.35
CA GLN A 113 7.81 -9.99 10.93
C GLN A 113 6.48 -10.71 10.79
N ASN A 114 6.26 -11.42 9.68
CA ASN A 114 5.02 -12.13 9.40
C ASN A 114 5.30 -13.57 8.95
N LEU A 115 4.28 -14.41 9.08
CA LEU A 115 4.33 -15.81 8.64
C LEU A 115 3.01 -16.16 7.97
N ILE A 116 3.06 -16.55 6.70
CA ILE A 116 1.89 -16.98 5.93
C ILE A 116 2.07 -18.46 5.60
N GLY A 117 1.04 -19.26 5.84
CA GLY A 117 0.99 -20.67 5.49
C GLY A 117 -0.01 -20.92 4.36
N ILE A 118 0.47 -21.48 3.26
CA ILE A 118 -0.34 -21.92 2.12
C ILE A 118 -0.22 -23.43 2.00
N LEU A 119 -1.36 -24.13 2.04
CA LEU A 119 -1.43 -25.57 1.94
C LEU A 119 -1.69 -25.98 0.48
N GLN A 120 -0.97 -26.99 0.02
CA GLN A 120 -1.15 -27.63 -1.27
C GLN A 120 -1.37 -29.12 -1.05
N THR A 121 -2.38 -29.66 -1.71
CA THR A 121 -2.83 -31.05 -1.55
C THR A 121 -2.42 -31.88 -2.76
N ASP A 122 -1.74 -33.00 -2.53
CA ASP A 122 -1.41 -33.95 -3.59
C ASP A 122 -2.47 -35.06 -3.61
N ILE A 123 -3.36 -35.01 -4.60
CA ILE A 123 -4.48 -35.94 -4.74
C ILE A 123 -4.18 -36.88 -5.89
N VAL A 124 -4.13 -38.18 -5.62
CA VAL A 124 -3.91 -39.21 -6.63
C VAL A 124 -5.23 -39.54 -7.32
N PHE A 125 -5.19 -39.70 -8.64
CA PHE A 125 -6.33 -40.20 -9.39
C PHE A 125 -6.62 -41.67 -9.01
N ASP A 126 -7.84 -41.94 -8.54
CA ASP A 126 -8.33 -43.30 -8.29
C ASP A 126 -9.65 -43.48 -9.05
N ALA A 127 -9.73 -44.50 -9.91
CA ALA A 127 -10.91 -44.80 -10.70
C ALA A 127 -12.14 -45.15 -9.84
N ASN A 128 -11.94 -45.59 -8.59
CA ASN A 128 -13.02 -45.93 -7.66
C ASN A 128 -13.53 -44.71 -6.86
N VAL A 129 -12.70 -43.68 -6.68
CA VAL A 129 -13.00 -42.49 -5.88
C VAL A 129 -12.72 -41.25 -6.72
N LEU A 130 -13.65 -40.93 -7.62
CA LEU A 130 -13.56 -39.71 -8.41
C LEU A 130 -13.75 -38.47 -7.52
N HIS A 131 -12.79 -37.56 -7.60
CA HIS A 131 -12.92 -36.23 -7.02
C HIS A 131 -14.02 -35.45 -7.74
N LYS A 132 -14.97 -34.87 -7.00
CA LYS A 132 -15.99 -33.99 -7.58
C LYS A 132 -15.40 -32.60 -7.84
N PRO A 133 -15.53 -32.04 -9.06
CA PRO A 133 -15.11 -30.66 -9.30
C PRO A 133 -15.90 -29.71 -8.39
N HIS A 134 -15.20 -28.82 -7.68
CA HIS A 134 -15.71 -27.93 -6.64
C HIS A 134 -16.16 -28.64 -5.34
N SER A 135 -15.21 -29.32 -4.70
CA SER A 135 -15.43 -29.93 -3.39
C SER A 135 -15.03 -28.96 -2.26
N LYS A 136 -15.50 -29.24 -1.03
CA LYS A 136 -15.08 -28.49 0.16
C LYS A 136 -14.27 -29.40 1.07
N ILE A 137 -13.08 -28.95 1.44
CA ILE A 137 -12.25 -29.61 2.43
C ILE A 137 -12.45 -28.94 3.79
N THR A 138 -12.62 -29.76 4.81
CA THR A 138 -12.71 -29.35 6.21
C THR A 138 -11.40 -29.71 6.91
N ILE A 139 -10.73 -28.72 7.47
CA ILE A 139 -9.38 -28.81 8.02
C ILE A 139 -9.45 -28.42 9.50
N ASP A 140 -9.15 -29.34 10.42
CA ASP A 140 -8.86 -28.99 11.82
C ASP A 140 -7.37 -28.67 11.93
N ALA A 141 -7.05 -27.38 12.00
CA ALA A 141 -5.69 -26.88 12.03
C ALA A 141 -5.35 -26.36 13.44
N ARG A 142 -4.20 -26.78 13.96
CA ARG A 142 -3.69 -26.35 15.26
C ARG A 142 -2.26 -25.91 15.19
N LEU A 143 -2.01 -24.72 15.68
CA LEU A 143 -0.73 -24.07 15.66
C LEU A 143 -0.21 -23.93 17.09
N ALA A 144 1.02 -24.38 17.30
CA ALA A 144 1.78 -24.23 18.52
C ALA A 144 3.10 -23.53 18.24
N TYR A 145 3.70 -22.99 19.30
CA TYR A 145 5.02 -22.37 19.25
C TYR A 145 5.91 -22.91 20.37
N ARG A 146 7.22 -22.69 20.19
CA ARG A 146 8.25 -22.97 21.18
C ARG A 146 9.39 -21.96 21.05
N ASN A 147 10.02 -21.61 22.17
CA ASN A 147 11.19 -20.72 22.18
C ASN A 147 12.48 -21.48 22.50
N LYS A 148 13.62 -20.88 22.17
CA LYS A 148 14.93 -21.37 22.60
C LYS A 148 15.03 -21.36 24.12
N GLY A 149 15.39 -22.51 24.69
CA GLY A 149 15.49 -22.72 26.14
C GLY A 149 14.34 -23.55 26.71
N ASP A 150 13.22 -23.66 26.00
CA ASP A 150 12.16 -24.62 26.30
C ASP A 150 12.62 -26.05 25.92
N SER A 151 12.17 -27.07 26.65
CA SER A 151 12.45 -28.47 26.29
C SER A 151 11.80 -28.83 24.95
N ASP A 152 12.28 -29.88 24.27
CA ASP A 152 11.74 -30.27 22.95
C ASP A 152 10.26 -30.66 22.96
N GLN A 153 9.70 -30.94 24.15
CA GLN A 153 8.31 -31.33 24.36
C GLN A 153 7.40 -30.17 24.80
N ASP A 154 7.94 -29.03 25.24
CA ASP A 154 7.15 -27.91 25.79
C ASP A 154 6.55 -27.02 24.68
N TRP A 155 5.68 -27.62 23.86
CA TRP A 155 4.92 -26.92 22.84
C TRP A 155 3.73 -26.18 23.46
N LYS A 156 3.66 -24.88 23.19
CA LYS A 156 2.63 -23.99 23.74
C LYS A 156 1.57 -23.71 22.68
N TYR A 157 0.31 -23.82 23.06
CA TYR A 157 -0.83 -23.51 22.21
C TYR A 157 -0.79 -22.04 21.74
N LEU A 158 -0.96 -21.82 20.43
CA LEU A 158 -1.14 -20.50 19.84
C LEU A 158 -2.59 -20.29 19.38
N ALA A 159 -3.07 -21.15 18.49
CA ALA A 159 -4.39 -21.06 17.90
C ALA A 159 -4.85 -22.42 17.36
N SER A 160 -6.15 -22.68 17.38
CA SER A 160 -6.78 -23.80 16.68
C SER A 160 -8.11 -23.38 16.10
N SER A 161 -8.43 -23.87 14.90
CA SER A 161 -9.74 -23.65 14.30
C SER A 161 -10.12 -24.80 13.35
N LEU A 162 -11.42 -25.06 13.25
CA LEU A 162 -12.01 -25.93 12.24
C LEU A 162 -12.41 -25.06 11.04
N GLU A 163 -11.67 -25.21 9.96
CA GLU A 163 -11.76 -24.34 8.79
C GLU A 163 -12.32 -25.07 7.59
N HIS A 164 -13.18 -24.40 6.84
CA HIS A 164 -13.67 -24.90 5.56
C HIS A 164 -12.95 -24.16 4.43
N ARG A 165 -12.52 -24.89 3.41
CA ARG A 165 -11.87 -24.34 2.22
C ARG A 165 -12.43 -24.99 0.97
N ASP A 166 -12.51 -24.21 -0.10
CA ASP A 166 -12.89 -24.74 -1.40
C ASP A 166 -11.65 -25.42 -2.02
N LEU A 167 -11.85 -26.62 -2.58
CA LEU A 167 -10.83 -27.45 -3.17
C LEU A 167 -11.23 -27.72 -4.63
N ASP A 168 -10.63 -26.93 -5.51
CA ASP A 168 -10.84 -26.98 -6.95
C ASP A 168 -9.65 -27.68 -7.59
N CYS A 169 -9.90 -28.86 -8.14
CA CYS A 169 -8.89 -29.69 -8.78
C CYS A 169 -9.29 -29.99 -10.23
N THR A 170 -8.29 -29.94 -11.11
CA THR A 170 -8.44 -30.24 -12.53
C THR A 170 -7.51 -31.40 -12.93
N ALA A 171 -8.01 -32.28 -13.78
CA ALA A 171 -7.22 -33.37 -14.35
C ALA A 171 -6.99 -33.10 -15.84
N ASN A 172 -5.75 -32.78 -16.23
CA ASN A 172 -5.44 -32.44 -17.62
C ASN A 172 -5.19 -33.67 -18.51
N ASN A 173 -4.87 -34.84 -17.95
CA ASN A 173 -4.77 -36.13 -18.65
C ASN A 173 -5.00 -37.28 -17.67
N VAL A 174 -5.86 -38.23 -18.03
CA VAL A 174 -6.35 -39.30 -17.15
C VAL A 174 -5.53 -40.57 -17.39
N THR A 175 -4.53 -40.83 -16.56
CA THR A 175 -3.86 -42.13 -16.43
C THR A 175 -3.60 -42.40 -14.94
N ASP A 176 -3.57 -43.67 -14.54
CA ASP A 176 -3.70 -44.13 -13.14
C ASP A 176 -2.59 -43.71 -12.16
N ASP A 177 -1.57 -42.97 -12.61
CA ASP A 177 -0.48 -42.42 -11.77
C ASP A 177 -0.42 -40.87 -11.76
N TYR A 178 -1.40 -40.17 -12.34
CA TYR A 178 -1.40 -38.71 -12.35
C TYR A 178 -1.97 -38.10 -11.08
N LEU A 179 -1.29 -37.05 -10.59
CA LEU A 179 -1.79 -36.16 -9.55
C LEU A 179 -2.76 -35.16 -10.17
N TYR A 180 -3.85 -34.89 -9.46
CA TYR A 180 -4.72 -33.76 -9.80
C TYR A 180 -3.96 -32.44 -9.63
N ASN A 181 -4.15 -31.50 -10.55
CA ASN A 181 -3.69 -30.14 -10.36
C ASN A 181 -4.73 -29.36 -9.55
N CYS A 182 -4.46 -29.19 -8.26
CA CYS A 182 -5.36 -28.53 -7.32
C CYS A 182 -4.89 -27.11 -7.00
N ASN A 183 -5.86 -26.21 -6.83
CA ASN A 183 -5.58 -24.84 -6.38
C ASN A 183 -4.97 -24.84 -4.97
N THR A 184 -4.11 -23.85 -4.71
CA THR A 184 -3.50 -23.66 -3.40
C THR A 184 -4.52 -23.11 -2.38
N ILE A 185 -4.38 -23.53 -1.13
CA ILE A 185 -5.30 -23.21 -0.04
C ILE A 185 -4.61 -22.25 0.95
N PRO A 186 -5.05 -20.99 1.08
CA PRO A 186 -4.55 -20.11 2.13
C PRO A 186 -5.02 -20.62 3.49
N LEU A 187 -4.07 -21.07 4.32
CA LEU A 187 -4.37 -21.74 5.58
C LEU A 187 -4.34 -20.75 6.74
N PHE A 188 -3.23 -20.04 6.95
CA PHE A 188 -3.09 -19.06 8.04
C PHE A 188 -2.19 -17.88 7.69
N GLU A 189 -2.40 -16.76 8.38
CA GLU A 189 -1.55 -15.57 8.33
C GLU A 189 -1.31 -15.04 9.75
N LEU A 190 -0.05 -15.03 10.18
CA LEU A 190 0.39 -14.43 11.44
C LEU A 190 0.98 -13.05 11.18
N GLY A 191 0.43 -12.04 11.84
CA GLY A 191 0.92 -10.67 11.78
C GLY A 191 2.17 -10.37 12.60
N SER A 192 2.62 -11.34 13.41
CA SER A 192 3.89 -11.31 14.14
C SER A 192 4.56 -12.69 14.10
N LEU A 193 5.85 -12.71 13.77
CA LEU A 193 6.70 -13.89 13.90
C LEU A 193 7.66 -13.67 15.09
N HIS A 194 7.15 -13.93 16.29
CA HIS A 194 7.86 -13.63 17.54
C HIS A 194 8.63 -14.83 18.12
N HIS A 195 8.18 -16.05 17.86
CA HIS A 195 8.74 -17.28 18.43
C HIS A 195 9.76 -17.94 17.51
N ASP A 196 10.64 -18.75 18.09
CA ASP A 196 11.77 -19.34 17.36
C ASP A 196 11.35 -20.57 16.53
N PHE A 197 10.37 -21.33 17.02
CA PHE A 197 9.86 -22.55 16.40
C PHE A 197 8.33 -22.58 16.39
N TYR A 198 7.76 -23.15 15.33
CA TYR A 198 6.33 -23.34 15.16
C TYR A 198 6.02 -24.78 14.76
N LEU A 199 4.87 -25.27 15.20
CA LEU A 199 4.38 -26.61 14.91
C LEU A 199 2.93 -26.50 14.49
N LEU A 200 2.60 -27.06 13.32
CA LEU A 200 1.26 -27.08 12.79
C LEU A 200 0.81 -28.53 12.63
N ASN A 201 -0.25 -28.88 13.35
CA ASN A 201 -0.92 -30.16 13.25
C ASN A 201 -2.21 -29.97 12.47
N VAL A 202 -2.34 -30.68 11.36
CA VAL A 202 -3.51 -30.64 10.48
C VAL A 202 -4.19 -31.99 10.51
N ARG A 203 -5.49 -32.00 10.84
CA ARG A 203 -6.36 -33.17 10.74
C ARG A 203 -7.42 -32.92 9.67
N LEU A 204 -7.79 -33.98 8.96
CA LEU A 204 -8.86 -33.98 7.97
C LEU A 204 -10.01 -34.87 8.46
N PRO A 205 -10.86 -34.39 9.38
CA PRO A 205 -11.89 -35.22 9.98
C PRO A 205 -12.92 -35.67 8.94
N VAL A 206 -13.27 -36.95 8.97
CA VAL A 206 -14.31 -37.55 8.12
C VAL A 206 -15.53 -37.85 8.98
N ASP A 207 -16.67 -37.29 8.58
CA ASP A 207 -17.96 -37.45 9.27
C ASP A 207 -19.09 -37.59 8.23
N SER A 208 -19.75 -38.75 8.25
CA SER A 208 -20.86 -39.05 7.33
C SER A 208 -22.15 -38.28 7.66
N ASP A 209 -22.42 -38.00 8.93
CA ASP A 209 -23.63 -37.30 9.37
C ASP A 209 -23.55 -35.82 9.02
N ARG A 210 -22.37 -35.22 9.23
CA ARG A 210 -22.09 -33.81 8.89
C ARG A 210 -21.63 -33.61 7.45
N ARG A 211 -21.50 -34.69 6.67
CA ARG A 211 -20.97 -34.70 5.29
C ARG A 211 -19.63 -33.98 5.16
N MET A 212 -18.71 -34.25 6.08
CA MET A 212 -17.36 -33.68 6.07
C MET A 212 -16.40 -34.62 5.33
N ASN A 213 -15.62 -34.06 4.39
CA ASN A 213 -14.51 -34.75 3.72
C ASN A 213 -14.85 -36.09 3.04
N LEU A 214 -16.09 -36.27 2.57
CA LEU A 214 -16.51 -37.51 1.88
C LEU A 214 -16.10 -37.55 0.40
N ASP A 215 -15.98 -36.38 -0.24
CA ASP A 215 -15.85 -36.24 -1.70
C ASP A 215 -14.49 -35.64 -2.13
N ILE A 216 -13.50 -35.59 -1.23
CA ILE A 216 -12.23 -34.87 -1.48
C ILE A 216 -11.20 -35.67 -2.29
N GLY A 217 -11.48 -36.95 -2.61
CA GLY A 217 -10.55 -37.82 -3.33
C GLY A 217 -9.49 -38.47 -2.42
N HIS A 218 -8.52 -39.15 -3.03
CA HIS A 218 -7.43 -39.79 -2.28
C HIS A 218 -6.25 -38.84 -2.10
N ILE A 219 -6.17 -38.21 -0.92
CA ILE A 219 -5.04 -37.35 -0.54
C ILE A 219 -3.87 -38.26 -0.16
N LYS A 220 -2.78 -38.17 -0.94
CA LYS A 220 -1.54 -38.90 -0.66
C LYS A 220 -0.66 -38.14 0.32
N ASP A 221 -0.38 -36.88 0.01
CA ASP A 221 0.52 -36.02 0.77
C ASP A 221 0.00 -34.59 0.86
N LEU A 222 0.49 -33.85 1.86
CA LEU A 222 0.23 -32.43 2.02
C LEU A 222 1.55 -31.65 2.04
N HIS A 223 1.59 -30.56 1.28
CA HIS A 223 2.70 -29.63 1.23
C HIS A 223 2.29 -28.29 1.84
N LEU A 224 3.09 -27.76 2.76
CA LEU A 224 2.91 -26.44 3.34
C LEU A 224 3.99 -25.50 2.83
N SER A 225 3.60 -24.52 2.04
CA SER A 225 4.43 -23.39 1.62
C SER A 225 4.35 -22.30 2.66
N VAL A 226 5.45 -22.10 3.40
CA VAL A 226 5.56 -21.10 4.45
C VAL A 226 6.32 -19.89 3.92
N ILE A 227 5.69 -18.72 3.95
CA ILE A 227 6.24 -17.45 3.48
C ILE A 227 6.50 -16.57 4.69
N TYR A 228 7.71 -16.03 4.79
CA TYR A 228 8.06 -15.10 5.86
C TYR A 228 8.86 -13.92 5.30
N GLN A 229 8.67 -12.74 5.90
CA GLN A 229 9.47 -11.57 5.58
C GLN A 229 10.91 -11.75 6.06
N ASN A 230 11.88 -11.44 5.21
CA ASN A 230 13.29 -11.63 5.51
C ASN A 230 13.80 -10.61 6.53
N GLY A 231 14.46 -11.10 7.59
CA GLY A 231 14.99 -10.23 8.65
C GLY A 231 16.03 -9.23 8.16
N GLY A 232 16.82 -9.57 7.13
CA GLY A 232 17.76 -8.63 6.50
C GLY A 232 17.05 -7.46 5.82
N PHE A 233 15.94 -7.73 5.12
CA PHE A 233 15.12 -6.69 4.50
C PHE A 233 14.48 -5.81 5.58
N THR A 234 13.91 -6.40 6.62
CA THR A 234 13.34 -5.67 7.76
C THR A 234 14.37 -4.74 8.42
N LYS A 235 15.62 -5.18 8.60
CA LYS A 235 16.68 -4.33 9.16
C LYS A 235 16.94 -3.09 8.29
N VAL A 236 17.07 -3.26 6.97
CA VAL A 236 17.26 -2.13 6.05
C VAL A 236 16.03 -1.22 6.07
N TRP A 237 14.83 -1.80 6.04
CA TRP A 237 13.56 -1.07 6.06
C TRP A 237 13.42 -0.19 7.30
N VAL A 238 13.60 -0.77 8.49
CA VAL A 238 13.49 -0.04 9.77
C VAL A 238 14.62 1.00 9.91
N SER A 239 15.83 0.70 9.41
CA SER A 239 16.92 1.68 9.37
C SER A 239 16.56 2.89 8.52
N LEU A 240 15.96 2.67 7.35
CA LEU A 240 15.51 3.75 6.46
C LEU A 240 14.46 4.64 7.13
N LYS A 241 13.47 4.02 7.81
CA LYS A 241 12.47 4.73 8.63
C LYS A 241 13.12 5.60 9.70
N THR A 242 14.08 5.02 10.43
CA THR A 242 14.80 5.67 11.53
C THR A 242 15.65 6.84 11.07
N VAL A 243 16.28 6.73 9.89
CA VAL A 243 17.06 7.83 9.30
C VAL A 243 16.15 8.96 8.84
N PHE A 244 15.08 8.68 8.09
CA PHE A 244 14.22 9.73 7.55
C PHE A 244 13.39 10.46 8.60
N LEU A 245 12.93 9.77 9.66
CA LEU A 245 12.09 10.35 10.70
C LEU A 245 12.60 11.69 11.27
N PRO A 246 13.84 11.79 11.82
CA PRO A 246 14.34 13.04 12.40
C PRO A 246 14.47 14.16 11.35
N PHE A 247 14.85 13.85 10.10
CA PHE A 247 14.96 14.86 9.04
C PHE A 247 13.59 15.44 8.67
N ILE A 248 12.56 14.60 8.55
CA ILE A 248 11.19 15.04 8.25
C ILE A 248 10.61 15.85 9.41
N VAL A 249 10.79 15.41 10.65
CA VAL A 249 10.32 16.15 11.84
C VAL A 249 11.01 17.51 11.93
N PHE A 250 12.32 17.57 11.72
CA PHE A 250 13.09 18.80 11.75
C PHE A 250 12.61 19.80 10.68
N ILE A 251 12.46 19.35 9.43
CA ILE A 251 12.05 20.26 8.35
C ILE A 251 10.60 20.74 8.53
N MET A 252 9.73 19.89 9.08
CA MET A 252 8.35 20.23 9.39
C MET A 252 8.28 21.29 10.49
N ALA A 253 9.04 21.12 11.58
CA ALA A 253 9.14 22.11 12.66
C ALA A 253 9.70 23.46 12.15
N TRP A 254 10.75 23.40 11.32
CA TRP A 254 11.33 24.58 10.67
C TRP A 254 10.33 25.29 9.76
N PHE A 255 9.59 24.55 8.93
CA PHE A 255 8.55 25.09 8.06
C PHE A 255 7.42 25.74 8.87
N TRP A 256 6.99 25.10 9.94
CA TRP A 256 5.92 25.64 10.78
C TRP A 256 6.34 26.92 11.51
N GLN A 257 7.57 26.95 12.02
CA GLN A 257 8.14 28.17 12.61
C GLN A 257 8.19 29.31 11.58
N ARG A 258 8.56 29.02 10.33
CA ARG A 258 8.57 30.00 9.24
C ARG A 258 7.19 30.57 8.97
N VAL A 259 6.18 29.72 8.88
CA VAL A 259 4.78 30.13 8.62
C VAL A 259 4.27 31.03 9.74
N HIS A 260 4.56 30.71 11.01
CA HIS A 260 4.14 31.51 12.17
C HIS A 260 4.82 32.89 12.28
N LEU A 261 6.00 33.07 11.68
CA LEU A 261 6.66 34.38 11.66
C LEU A 261 5.97 35.38 10.72
N LEU A 262 5.06 34.93 9.85
CA LEU A 262 4.29 35.82 8.99
C LEU A 262 3.09 36.37 9.75
N GLN A 263 2.85 37.67 9.62
CA GLN A 263 1.67 38.36 10.18
C GLN A 263 0.39 38.09 9.36
N ARG A 264 0.14 36.84 8.95
CA ARG A 264 -1.08 36.40 8.26
C ARG A 264 -1.53 35.03 8.74
N LYS A 265 -2.80 34.69 8.55
CA LYS A 265 -3.27 33.31 8.76
C LYS A 265 -2.61 32.37 7.73
N PRO A 266 -2.23 31.13 8.12
CA PRO A 266 -1.65 30.15 7.20
C PRO A 266 -2.56 29.90 6.00
N ALA A 267 -1.97 29.77 4.82
CA ALA A 267 -2.70 29.41 3.61
C ALA A 267 -3.17 27.96 3.65
N LEU A 268 -4.22 27.63 2.88
CA LEU A 268 -4.74 26.26 2.79
C LEU A 268 -3.64 25.28 2.38
N LEU A 269 -2.82 25.64 1.39
CA LEU A 269 -1.71 24.82 0.89
C LEU A 269 -0.65 24.57 1.98
N GLU A 270 -0.35 25.54 2.83
CA GLU A 270 0.61 25.40 3.94
C GLU A 270 0.09 24.43 5.02
N VAL A 271 -1.20 24.50 5.33
CA VAL A 271 -1.86 23.58 6.27
C VAL A 271 -1.91 22.15 5.70
N MET A 272 -2.21 22.00 4.41
CA MET A 272 -2.22 20.69 3.73
C MET A 272 -0.81 20.07 3.66
N LEU A 273 0.23 20.89 3.42
CA LEU A 273 1.62 20.41 3.47
C LEU A 273 2.04 19.95 4.87
N LEU A 274 1.60 20.65 5.91
CA LEU A 274 1.84 20.22 7.29
C LEU A 274 1.12 18.89 7.58
N SER A 275 -0.15 18.76 7.16
CA SER A 275 -0.92 17.52 7.28
C SER A 275 -0.22 16.34 6.57
N LEU A 276 0.27 16.57 5.34
CA LEU A 276 1.02 15.58 4.58
C LEU A 276 2.34 15.19 5.28
N GLY A 277 3.06 16.16 5.84
CA GLY A 277 4.26 15.93 6.64
C GLY A 277 3.98 15.13 7.91
N CYS A 278 2.87 15.40 8.60
CA CYS A 278 2.42 14.63 9.76
C CYS A 278 2.07 13.18 9.38
N ALA A 279 1.35 12.97 8.26
CA ALA A 279 1.00 11.64 7.78
C ALA A 279 2.27 10.83 7.38
N LEU A 280 3.24 11.46 6.72
CA LEU A 280 4.52 10.83 6.42
C LEU A 280 5.32 10.51 7.70
N THR A 281 5.34 11.44 8.66
CA THR A 281 5.98 11.19 9.97
C THR A 281 5.32 10.00 10.66
N PHE A 282 3.99 9.89 10.60
CA PHE A 282 3.24 8.75 11.10
C PHE A 282 3.62 7.44 10.40
N LEU A 283 3.87 7.46 9.08
CA LEU A 283 4.35 6.31 8.31
C LEU A 283 5.82 5.93 8.64
N ASN A 284 6.64 6.90 9.04
CA ASN A 284 8.07 6.71 9.31
C ASN A 284 8.39 6.29 10.75
N LEU A 285 7.44 6.27 11.69
CA LEU A 285 7.71 5.76 13.03
C LEU A 285 8.21 4.30 12.97
N PRO A 286 9.40 3.99 13.50
CA PRO A 286 9.95 2.64 13.47
C PRO A 286 9.35 1.79 14.61
N LEU A 287 8.03 1.56 14.57
CA LEU A 287 7.30 0.76 15.57
C LEU A 287 7.73 -0.71 15.57
N GLU A 288 8.33 -1.16 14.46
CA GLU A 288 8.91 -2.47 14.27
C GLU A 288 10.02 -2.79 15.29
N TYR A 289 10.68 -1.80 15.90
CA TYR A 289 11.62 -2.10 16.99
C TYR A 289 10.93 -2.70 18.21
N PHE A 290 9.66 -2.34 18.47
CA PHE A 290 8.92 -2.89 19.60
C PHE A 290 8.56 -4.36 19.41
N THR A 291 8.43 -4.84 18.16
CA THR A 291 8.11 -6.24 17.85
C THR A 291 9.25 -7.21 18.22
N LEU A 292 10.47 -6.68 18.39
CA LEU A 292 11.62 -7.46 18.85
C LEU A 292 11.53 -7.83 20.34
N ILE A 293 10.77 -7.05 21.12
CA ILE A 293 10.63 -7.20 22.56
C ILE A 293 9.27 -7.80 22.91
N PHE A 294 8.21 -7.31 22.27
CA PHE A 294 6.84 -7.69 22.52
C PHE A 294 6.24 -8.39 21.31
N ASP A 295 5.42 -9.40 21.56
CA ASP A 295 4.59 -9.99 20.52
C ASP A 295 3.44 -9.03 20.15
N MET A 296 3.40 -8.58 18.91
CA MET A 296 2.45 -7.59 18.41
C MET A 296 1.76 -8.08 17.13
N PRO A 297 0.72 -8.93 17.25
CA PRO A 297 0.06 -9.53 16.09
C PRO A 297 -0.67 -8.53 15.18
N PHE A 298 -0.98 -7.32 15.68
CA PHE A 298 -1.66 -6.26 14.94
C PHE A 298 -0.77 -5.43 14.01
N MET A 299 0.52 -5.77 13.88
CA MET A 299 1.48 -4.95 13.12
C MET A 299 1.17 -4.84 11.63
N LEU A 300 0.66 -5.90 10.99
CA LEU A 300 0.24 -5.85 9.59
C LEU A 300 -0.89 -4.83 9.41
N LEU A 301 -1.99 -4.98 10.17
CA LEU A 301 -3.13 -4.06 10.13
C LEU A 301 -2.72 -2.61 10.43
N LEU A 302 -1.84 -2.40 11.41
CA LEU A 302 -1.34 -1.06 11.74
C LEU A 302 -0.51 -0.47 10.59
N SER A 303 0.30 -1.29 9.90
CA SER A 303 1.06 -0.86 8.73
C SER A 303 0.12 -0.42 7.60
N ASP A 304 -0.95 -1.18 7.31
CA ASP A 304 -1.92 -0.84 6.27
C ASP A 304 -2.66 0.46 6.61
N ILE A 305 -3.12 0.62 7.86
CA ILE A 305 -3.78 1.84 8.31
C ILE A 305 -2.86 3.05 8.14
N ARG A 306 -1.57 2.92 8.49
CA ARG A 306 -0.57 3.99 8.33
C ARG A 306 -0.37 4.36 6.86
N GLN A 307 -0.25 3.37 5.98
CA GLN A 307 -0.12 3.59 4.54
C GLN A 307 -1.40 4.20 3.95
N GLY A 308 -2.57 3.72 4.35
CA GLY A 308 -3.87 4.25 3.93
C GLY A 308 -4.07 5.71 4.32
N ILE A 309 -3.72 6.10 5.55
CA ILE A 309 -3.75 7.52 6.00
C ILE A 309 -2.80 8.37 5.15
N PHE A 310 -1.59 7.85 4.89
CA PHE A 310 -0.62 8.55 4.05
C PHE A 310 -1.14 8.78 2.62
N TYR A 311 -1.68 7.75 1.97
CA TYR A 311 -2.25 7.87 0.62
C TYR A 311 -3.45 8.82 0.59
N ALA A 312 -4.33 8.75 1.58
CA ALA A 312 -5.46 9.67 1.70
C ALA A 312 -4.99 11.13 1.78
N ALA A 313 -3.96 11.42 2.58
CA ALA A 313 -3.38 12.76 2.70
C ALA A 313 -2.69 13.20 1.39
N LEU A 314 -1.95 12.31 0.72
CA LEU A 314 -1.25 12.60 -0.53
C LEU A 314 -2.21 12.91 -1.69
N LEU A 315 -3.23 12.07 -1.88
CA LEU A 315 -4.25 12.26 -2.93
C LEU A 315 -5.07 13.53 -2.69
N SER A 316 -5.38 13.82 -1.41
CA SER A 316 -6.04 15.07 -1.00
C SER A 316 -5.17 16.28 -1.30
N PHE A 317 -3.86 16.20 -1.01
CA PHE A 317 -2.90 17.27 -1.30
C PHE A 317 -2.81 17.56 -2.80
N TRP A 318 -2.69 16.54 -3.66
CA TRP A 318 -2.61 16.74 -5.12
C TRP A 318 -3.85 17.41 -5.69
N LEU A 319 -5.04 17.04 -5.21
CA LEU A 319 -6.29 17.61 -5.67
C LEU A 319 -6.41 19.08 -5.26
N VAL A 320 -6.17 19.39 -3.98
CA VAL A 320 -6.19 20.77 -3.49
C VAL A 320 -5.11 21.60 -4.18
N PHE A 321 -3.92 21.04 -4.39
CA PHE A 321 -2.83 21.72 -5.09
C PHE A 321 -3.23 22.10 -6.53
N ALA A 322 -3.77 21.17 -7.31
CA ALA A 322 -4.25 21.45 -8.66
C ALA A 322 -5.39 22.48 -8.66
N GLY A 323 -6.29 22.40 -7.67
CA GLY A 323 -7.41 23.33 -7.51
C GLY A 323 -6.99 24.77 -7.16
N GLU A 324 -6.06 24.95 -6.21
CA GLU A 324 -5.58 26.28 -5.80
C GLU A 324 -4.91 27.00 -6.96
N HIS A 325 -4.13 26.28 -7.76
CA HIS A 325 -3.47 26.83 -8.95
C HIS A 325 -4.45 27.18 -10.08
N MET A 326 -5.67 26.64 -10.08
CA MET A 326 -6.75 27.12 -10.96
C MET A 326 -7.43 28.39 -10.45
N LEU A 327 -7.76 28.46 -9.15
CA LEU A 327 -8.57 29.55 -8.57
C LEU A 327 -7.88 30.92 -8.57
N ILE A 328 -6.55 30.96 -8.71
CA ILE A 328 -5.78 32.21 -8.93
C ILE A 328 -6.28 32.99 -10.18
N GLN A 329 -7.13 32.40 -11.03
CA GLN A 329 -7.66 33.04 -12.24
C GLN A 329 -9.12 33.53 -12.20
N GLU A 330 -9.99 33.07 -11.31
CA GLU A 330 -11.45 33.32 -11.44
C GLU A 330 -12.08 34.17 -10.30
N GLY A 331 -11.37 34.47 -9.21
CA GLY A 331 -11.87 35.42 -8.21
C GLY A 331 -11.18 35.26 -6.85
N GLY A 332 -10.81 36.38 -6.22
CA GLY A 332 -10.04 36.46 -4.98
C GLY A 332 -10.77 36.02 -3.70
N GLU A 333 -11.67 35.03 -3.76
CA GLU A 333 -12.28 34.47 -2.57
C GLU A 333 -11.31 33.49 -1.89
N LYS A 334 -11.19 33.62 -0.56
CA LYS A 334 -10.33 32.74 0.25
C LYS A 334 -10.85 31.30 0.15
N SER A 335 -10.05 30.45 -0.46
CA SER A 335 -10.35 29.03 -0.59
C SER A 335 -10.44 28.38 0.79
N SER A 336 -11.54 27.66 0.99
CA SER A 336 -11.76 26.85 2.19
C SER A 336 -11.86 25.38 1.77
N LEU A 337 -11.54 24.46 2.67
CA LEU A 337 -11.72 23.02 2.43
C LEU A 337 -13.14 22.66 1.99
N LYS A 338 -14.14 23.46 2.40
CA LYS A 338 -15.54 23.26 2.03
C LYS A 338 -15.78 23.36 0.52
N THR A 339 -14.99 24.18 -0.19
CA THR A 339 -15.07 24.32 -1.65
C THR A 339 -14.70 23.01 -2.35
N TYR A 340 -13.78 22.22 -1.78
CA TYR A 340 -13.31 20.95 -2.33
C TYR A 340 -14.03 19.72 -1.78
N TRP A 341 -15.02 19.89 -0.88
CA TRP A 341 -15.64 18.78 -0.14
C TRP A 341 -16.22 17.68 -1.04
N LYS A 342 -16.86 18.05 -2.16
CA LYS A 342 -17.43 17.09 -3.12
C LYS A 342 -16.37 16.22 -3.81
N HIS A 343 -15.17 16.73 -3.96
CA HIS A 343 -14.06 16.00 -4.57
C HIS A 343 -13.28 15.20 -3.53
N LEU A 344 -13.12 15.77 -2.33
CA LEU A 344 -12.52 15.09 -1.19
C LEU A 344 -13.38 13.91 -0.70
N SER A 345 -14.71 13.98 -0.85
CA SER A 345 -15.60 12.89 -0.47
C SER A 345 -15.36 11.63 -1.31
N ALA A 346 -14.95 11.74 -2.57
CA ALA A 346 -14.61 10.58 -3.39
C ALA A 346 -13.38 9.84 -2.83
N VAL A 347 -12.33 10.57 -2.44
CA VAL A 347 -11.15 10.02 -1.78
C VAL A 347 -11.53 9.41 -0.43
N GLY A 348 -12.32 10.12 0.37
CA GLY A 348 -12.78 9.64 1.67
C GLY A 348 -13.57 8.34 1.59
N VAL A 349 -14.53 8.24 0.66
CA VAL A 349 -15.32 7.01 0.46
C VAL A 349 -14.43 5.85 0.04
N GLY A 350 -13.46 6.07 -0.85
CA GLY A 350 -12.50 5.04 -1.27
C GLY A 350 -11.64 4.52 -0.12
N CYS A 351 -11.03 5.44 0.64
CA CYS A 351 -10.19 5.08 1.79
C CYS A 351 -10.99 4.40 2.90
N VAL A 352 -12.21 4.85 3.20
CA VAL A 352 -13.08 4.20 4.19
C VAL A 352 -13.48 2.80 3.72
N SER A 353 -13.76 2.61 2.43
CA SER A 353 -14.09 1.29 1.88
C SER A 353 -12.94 0.30 2.01
N LEU A 354 -11.71 0.71 1.67
CA LEU A 354 -10.51 -0.12 1.86
C LEU A 354 -10.22 -0.39 3.34
N PHE A 355 -10.37 0.62 4.20
CA PHE A 355 -10.22 0.43 5.65
C PHE A 355 -11.21 -0.59 6.21
N LEU A 356 -12.48 -0.54 5.78
CA LEU A 356 -13.48 -1.53 6.20
C LEU A 356 -13.15 -2.93 5.68
N PHE A 357 -12.59 -3.05 4.47
CA PHE A 357 -12.10 -4.32 3.95
C PHE A 357 -10.96 -4.87 4.81
N ASP A 358 -9.92 -4.07 5.09
CA ASP A 358 -8.77 -4.48 5.91
C ASP A 358 -9.20 -4.86 7.33
N MET A 359 -10.15 -4.13 7.93
CA MET A 359 -10.71 -4.47 9.25
C MET A 359 -11.51 -5.78 9.23
N CYS A 360 -12.21 -6.08 8.14
CA CYS A 360 -12.96 -7.34 8.01
C CYS A 360 -12.05 -8.55 7.75
N GLU A 361 -10.96 -8.38 7.00
CA GLU A 361 -10.01 -9.46 6.71
C GLU A 361 -8.95 -9.56 7.82
N ARG A 362 -8.03 -8.61 7.87
CA ARG A 362 -6.89 -8.60 8.82
C ARG A 362 -7.29 -8.33 10.26
N GLY A 363 -8.36 -7.56 10.48
CA GLY A 363 -8.87 -7.30 11.84
C GLY A 363 -9.44 -8.55 12.53
N VAL A 364 -10.11 -9.44 11.77
CA VAL A 364 -10.63 -10.71 12.30
C VAL A 364 -9.50 -11.74 12.45
N GLN A 365 -8.51 -11.71 11.57
CA GLN A 365 -7.32 -12.57 11.65
C GLN A 365 -6.55 -12.43 12.97
N LEU A 366 -6.64 -11.27 13.65
CA LEU A 366 -6.04 -11.07 14.97
C LEU A 366 -6.58 -12.03 16.05
N ARG A 367 -7.84 -12.46 15.91
CA ARG A 367 -8.47 -13.42 16.83
C ARG A 367 -8.36 -14.85 16.33
N ASN A 368 -8.50 -15.05 15.02
CA ASN A 368 -8.34 -16.35 14.39
C ASN A 368 -7.39 -16.23 13.19
N PRO A 369 -6.13 -16.65 13.30
CA PRO A 369 -5.16 -16.52 12.21
C PRO A 369 -5.49 -17.38 10.99
N PHE A 370 -6.40 -18.35 11.15
CA PHE A 370 -6.91 -19.17 10.06
C PHE A 370 -8.15 -18.57 9.36
N TYR A 371 -8.62 -17.40 9.77
CA TYR A 371 -9.79 -16.79 9.14
C TYR A 371 -9.47 -16.27 7.74
N SER A 372 -10.40 -16.49 6.80
CA SER A 372 -10.39 -15.86 5.48
C SER A 372 -11.79 -15.45 5.06
N ILE A 373 -11.97 -14.18 4.68
CA ILE A 373 -13.26 -13.62 4.26
C ILE A 373 -13.77 -14.25 2.95
N TRP A 374 -12.85 -14.76 2.13
CA TRP A 374 -13.12 -15.30 0.80
C TRP A 374 -13.85 -16.65 0.83
N VAL A 375 -13.89 -17.33 1.98
CA VAL A 375 -14.52 -18.66 2.14
C VAL A 375 -16.05 -18.57 2.17
N SER A 376 -16.60 -17.52 2.78
CA SER A 376 -18.05 -17.34 2.87
C SER A 376 -18.55 -16.60 1.65
N LYS A 377 -19.60 -17.11 0.98
CA LYS A 377 -20.23 -16.41 -0.16
C LYS A 377 -20.68 -14.98 0.21
N ILE A 378 -21.21 -14.80 1.42
CA ILE A 378 -21.63 -13.48 1.91
C ILE A 378 -20.40 -12.61 2.19
N GLY A 379 -19.39 -13.17 2.85
CA GLY A 379 -18.12 -12.48 3.14
C GLY A 379 -17.41 -12.01 1.88
N ALA A 380 -17.22 -12.91 0.92
CA ALA A 380 -16.59 -12.63 -0.38
C ALA A 380 -17.36 -11.56 -1.17
N ASN A 381 -18.70 -11.62 -1.21
CA ASN A 381 -19.51 -10.60 -1.89
C ASN A 381 -19.39 -9.22 -1.21
N VAL A 382 -19.34 -9.17 0.12
CA VAL A 382 -19.15 -7.92 0.88
C VAL A 382 -17.74 -7.36 0.66
N ALA A 383 -16.71 -8.21 0.74
CA ALA A 383 -15.33 -7.84 0.47
C ALA A 383 -15.15 -7.29 -0.95
N LEU A 384 -15.65 -8.01 -1.95
CA LEU A 384 -15.64 -7.59 -3.35
C LEU A 384 -16.42 -6.29 -3.54
N GLY A 385 -17.53 -6.10 -2.82
CA GLY A 385 -18.27 -4.83 -2.78
C GLY A 385 -17.41 -3.65 -2.32
N PHE A 386 -16.66 -3.79 -1.22
CA PHE A 386 -15.74 -2.75 -0.75
C PHE A 386 -14.62 -2.44 -1.75
N ILE A 387 -14.03 -3.48 -2.35
CA ILE A 387 -12.97 -3.32 -3.35
C ILE A 387 -13.50 -2.62 -4.61
N ILE A 388 -14.68 -3.01 -5.11
CA ILE A 388 -15.31 -2.36 -6.27
C ILE A 388 -15.65 -0.90 -5.98
N MET A 389 -16.21 -0.60 -4.80
CA MET A 389 -16.50 0.77 -4.39
C MET A 389 -15.24 1.63 -4.33
N ALA A 390 -14.16 1.09 -3.76
CA ALA A 390 -12.86 1.75 -3.77
C ALA A 390 -12.34 1.97 -5.20
N GLY A 391 -12.41 0.95 -6.06
CA GLY A 391 -11.99 1.05 -7.47
C GLY A 391 -12.76 2.11 -8.26
N ILE A 392 -14.09 2.16 -8.13
CA ILE A 392 -14.92 3.21 -8.77
C ILE A 392 -14.53 4.59 -8.26
N SER A 393 -14.34 4.75 -6.94
CA SER A 393 -13.94 6.04 -6.35
C SER A 393 -12.56 6.49 -6.82
N ALA A 394 -11.60 5.57 -6.95
CA ALA A 394 -10.27 5.84 -7.46
C ALA A 394 -10.29 6.23 -8.95
N ALA A 395 -11.12 5.55 -9.76
CA ALA A 395 -11.31 5.91 -11.17
C ALA A 395 -11.92 7.31 -11.31
N LEU A 396 -12.99 7.62 -10.57
CA LEU A 396 -13.61 8.95 -10.56
C LEU A 396 -12.62 10.03 -10.12
N TYR A 397 -11.82 9.76 -9.08
CA TYR A 397 -10.75 10.66 -8.64
C TYR A 397 -9.72 10.90 -9.75
N PHE A 398 -9.27 9.84 -10.42
CA PHE A 398 -8.27 9.93 -11.48
C PHE A 398 -8.77 10.74 -12.69
N PHE A 399 -9.99 10.47 -13.17
CA PHE A 399 -10.60 11.27 -14.25
C PHE A 399 -10.70 12.75 -13.87
N PHE A 400 -11.13 13.02 -12.64
CA PHE A 400 -11.23 14.39 -12.14
C PHE A 400 -9.87 15.09 -12.04
N LEU A 401 -8.85 14.41 -11.53
CA LEU A 401 -7.49 14.95 -11.43
C LEU A 401 -6.93 15.25 -12.83
N CYS A 402 -7.11 14.34 -13.80
CA CYS A 402 -6.72 14.55 -15.18
C CYS A 402 -7.43 15.75 -15.81
N TYR A 403 -8.74 15.90 -15.58
CA TYR A 403 -9.51 17.05 -16.04
C TYR A 403 -8.99 18.37 -15.44
N MET A 404 -8.73 18.40 -14.13
CA MET A 404 -8.18 19.58 -13.45
C MET A 404 -6.80 19.94 -14.00
N ILE A 405 -5.90 18.96 -14.14
CA ILE A 405 -4.57 19.16 -14.73
C ILE A 405 -4.68 19.71 -16.15
N TRP A 406 -5.54 19.12 -17.00
CA TRP A 406 -5.79 19.58 -18.36
C TRP A 406 -6.27 21.03 -18.38
N LYS A 407 -7.25 21.38 -17.54
CA LYS A 407 -7.77 22.74 -17.44
C LYS A 407 -6.69 23.73 -16.98
N VAL A 408 -5.85 23.36 -16.00
CA VAL A 408 -4.72 24.21 -15.60
C VAL A 408 -3.75 24.42 -16.77
N PHE A 409 -3.41 23.38 -17.53
CA PHE A 409 -2.53 23.52 -18.69
C PHE A 409 -3.11 24.44 -19.77
N CYS A 410 -4.39 24.28 -20.13
CA CYS A 410 -5.07 25.17 -21.07
C CYS A 410 -5.03 26.61 -20.59
N ASN A 411 -5.35 26.84 -19.32
CA ASN A 411 -5.36 28.15 -18.69
C ASN A 411 -3.97 28.80 -18.64
N ILE A 412 -2.92 28.03 -18.33
CA ILE A 412 -1.54 28.49 -18.38
C ILE A 412 -1.16 28.88 -19.82
N ASN A 413 -1.58 28.10 -20.81
CA ASN A 413 -1.28 28.39 -22.22
C ASN A 413 -1.93 29.71 -22.68
N ILE A 414 -3.19 29.95 -22.30
CA ILE A 414 -3.91 31.20 -22.59
C ILE A 414 -3.28 32.39 -21.85
N LYS A 415 -2.84 32.22 -20.60
CA LYS A 415 -2.15 33.32 -19.89
C LYS A 415 -0.77 33.57 -20.45
N ARG A 416 -0.07 32.55 -20.94
CA ARG A 416 1.28 32.71 -21.52
C ARG A 416 1.28 33.63 -22.74
N THR A 417 0.22 33.61 -23.55
CA THR A 417 0.08 34.51 -24.71
C THR A 417 -0.19 35.96 -24.32
N SER A 418 -0.73 36.22 -23.12
CA SER A 418 -0.98 37.57 -22.60
C SER A 418 0.12 38.10 -21.65
N LEU A 419 1.13 37.29 -21.31
CA LEU A 419 2.27 37.75 -20.50
C LEU A 419 3.07 38.93 -21.12
N PRO A 420 3.28 39.02 -22.45
CA PRO A 420 4.08 40.10 -23.04
C PRO A 420 3.44 41.48 -22.90
N SER A 421 2.12 41.58 -22.71
CA SER A 421 1.38 42.83 -22.57
C SER A 421 1.19 43.30 -21.12
N MET A 422 1.72 42.57 -20.13
CA MET A 422 1.60 42.92 -18.70
C MET A 422 2.81 43.72 -18.19
N SER A 423 2.60 44.51 -17.14
CA SER A 423 3.67 45.22 -16.42
C SER A 423 4.73 44.25 -15.88
N SER A 424 5.99 44.68 -15.85
CA SER A 424 7.16 43.82 -15.55
C SER A 424 7.05 43.10 -14.19
N ALA A 425 6.54 43.78 -13.16
CA ALA A 425 6.34 43.20 -11.82
C ALA A 425 5.25 42.10 -11.81
N ARG A 426 4.13 42.33 -12.51
CA ARG A 426 3.02 41.38 -12.61
C ARG A 426 3.39 40.17 -13.46
N ARG A 427 4.12 40.39 -14.56
CA ARG A 427 4.68 39.34 -15.42
C ARG A 427 5.59 38.39 -14.63
N LEU A 428 6.53 38.92 -13.85
CA LEU A 428 7.49 38.11 -13.10
C LEU A 428 6.81 37.29 -11.97
N HIS A 429 5.75 37.83 -11.37
CA HIS A 429 4.91 37.10 -10.42
C HIS A 429 4.17 35.91 -11.07
N TYR A 430 3.52 36.11 -12.23
CA TYR A 430 2.83 35.03 -12.93
C TYR A 430 3.79 34.00 -13.55
N GLU A 431 4.93 34.43 -14.10
CA GLU A 431 5.98 33.51 -14.57
C GLU A 431 6.48 32.63 -13.42
N GLY A 432 6.64 33.19 -12.21
CA GLY A 432 6.98 32.43 -11.00
C GLY A 432 5.94 31.38 -10.62
N ILE A 433 4.64 31.73 -10.66
CA ILE A 433 3.53 30.79 -10.37
C ILE A 433 3.47 29.66 -11.40
N ILE A 434 3.60 29.98 -12.69
CA ILE A 434 3.59 29.00 -13.78
C ILE A 434 4.77 28.03 -13.65
N TYR A 435 5.97 28.56 -13.38
CA TYR A 435 7.16 27.74 -13.16
C TYR A 435 6.99 26.78 -11.97
N ARG A 436 6.41 27.28 -10.86
CA ARG A 436 6.07 26.50 -9.67
C ARG A 436 5.18 25.31 -9.96
N PHE A 437 4.11 25.59 -10.71
CA PHE A 437 3.13 24.59 -11.09
C PHE A 437 3.77 23.54 -12.02
N GLN A 438 4.48 23.95 -13.06
CA GLN A 438 5.13 23.03 -14.00
C GLN A 438 6.20 22.15 -13.33
N PHE A 439 7.07 22.76 -12.51
CA PHE A 439 8.10 22.03 -11.78
C PHE A 439 7.49 20.99 -10.84
N LEU A 440 6.49 21.40 -10.04
CA LEU A 440 5.87 20.48 -9.10
C LEU A 440 5.07 19.39 -9.82
N MET A 441 4.34 19.73 -10.86
CA MET A 441 3.54 18.78 -11.61
C MET A 441 4.39 17.73 -12.30
N LEU A 442 5.55 18.09 -12.85
CA LEU A 442 6.50 17.12 -13.42
C LEU A 442 7.01 16.15 -12.33
N ALA A 443 7.45 16.68 -11.19
CA ALA A 443 7.91 15.86 -10.07
C ALA A 443 6.78 14.95 -9.53
N THR A 444 5.56 15.47 -9.48
CA THR A 444 4.37 14.75 -9.01
C THR A 444 3.96 13.64 -9.97
N LEU A 445 4.02 13.89 -11.28
CA LEU A 445 3.69 12.87 -12.30
C LEU A 445 4.72 11.75 -12.32
N LEU A 446 6.02 12.08 -12.16
CA LEU A 446 7.08 11.08 -12.00
C LEU A 446 6.90 10.27 -10.72
N CYS A 447 6.58 10.95 -9.60
CA CYS A 447 6.30 10.30 -8.32
C CYS A 447 5.07 9.38 -8.40
N ALA A 448 3.99 9.82 -9.05
CA ALA A 448 2.79 9.04 -9.26
C ALA A 448 3.05 7.82 -10.16
N ALA A 449 3.77 8.00 -11.28
CA ALA A 449 4.12 6.91 -12.19
C ALA A 449 4.93 5.82 -11.48
N LEU A 450 5.99 6.20 -10.75
CA LEU A 450 6.78 5.25 -9.97
C LEU A 450 5.96 4.62 -8.84
N THR A 451 5.07 5.37 -8.19
CA THR A 451 4.18 4.82 -7.16
C THR A 451 3.22 3.78 -7.73
N VAL A 452 2.64 4.01 -8.91
CA VAL A 452 1.73 3.06 -9.58
C VAL A 452 2.48 1.83 -10.06
N ILE A 453 3.64 2.01 -10.73
CA ILE A 453 4.51 0.88 -11.11
C ILE A 453 4.84 0.05 -9.88
N GLY A 454 5.05 0.72 -8.75
CA GLY A 454 5.36 0.06 -7.51
C GLY A 454 4.26 -0.66 -6.81
N PHE A 455 3.09 -0.06 -6.82
CA PHE A 455 1.89 -0.73 -6.39
C PHE A 455 1.65 -1.97 -7.25
N ILE A 456 1.78 -1.89 -8.58
CA ILE A 456 1.63 -3.03 -9.48
C ILE A 456 2.66 -4.12 -9.18
N ILE A 457 3.95 -3.77 -9.05
CA ILE A 457 4.99 -4.76 -8.71
C ILE A 457 4.74 -5.36 -7.34
N GLY A 458 4.31 -4.55 -6.35
CA GLY A 458 3.93 -5.01 -5.02
C GLY A 458 2.77 -6.00 -5.07
N GLN A 459 1.68 -5.65 -5.76
CA GLN A 459 0.51 -6.51 -5.93
C GLN A 459 0.82 -7.78 -6.74
N VAL A 460 1.64 -7.68 -7.79
CA VAL A 460 2.13 -8.86 -8.53
C VAL A 460 3.00 -9.72 -7.61
N SER A 461 3.83 -9.13 -6.75
CA SER A 461 4.67 -9.87 -5.81
C SER A 461 3.87 -10.57 -4.70
N GLU A 462 2.80 -9.95 -4.21
CA GLU A 462 1.85 -10.56 -3.27
C GLU A 462 0.95 -11.59 -3.97
N GLY A 463 0.60 -11.33 -5.24
CA GLY A 463 -0.26 -12.15 -6.08
C GLY A 463 0.41 -13.37 -6.70
N ARG A 464 1.75 -13.48 -6.70
CA ARG A 464 2.49 -14.64 -7.26
C ARG A 464 1.93 -15.97 -6.77
N TRP A 465 1.54 -16.02 -5.49
CA TRP A 465 1.04 -17.23 -4.85
C TRP A 465 -0.47 -17.44 -5.00
N LYS A 466 -1.22 -16.37 -5.34
CA LYS A 466 -2.65 -16.48 -5.67
C LYS A 466 -2.86 -16.90 -7.13
N TRP A 467 -1.88 -16.71 -8.02
CA TRP A 467 -2.05 -16.82 -9.48
C TRP A 467 -1.22 -17.92 -10.18
N ASP A 468 -0.60 -18.87 -9.47
CA ASP A 468 0.09 -20.05 -10.03
C ASP A 468 1.22 -19.77 -11.05
N GLU A 469 1.62 -18.50 -11.25
CA GLU A 469 2.67 -18.11 -12.20
C GLU A 469 3.99 -17.77 -11.49
N ASN A 470 5.02 -18.57 -11.79
CA ASN A 470 6.41 -18.41 -11.32
C ASN A 470 7.08 -17.18 -11.99
N ILE A 471 6.79 -15.97 -11.51
CA ILE A 471 7.46 -14.75 -11.96
C ILE A 471 8.51 -14.36 -10.90
N ASP A 472 9.80 -14.66 -11.15
CA ASP A 472 10.90 -14.25 -10.29
C ASP A 472 11.38 -12.82 -10.60
N LEU A 473 10.95 -11.83 -9.80
CA LEU A 473 11.51 -10.48 -9.87
C LEU A 473 12.54 -10.26 -8.76
N GLU A 474 13.82 -10.36 -9.10
CA GLU A 474 14.96 -10.13 -8.20
C GLU A 474 15.04 -8.67 -7.69
N PHE A 475 14.45 -7.71 -8.41
CA PHE A 475 14.55 -6.27 -8.09
C PHE A 475 13.46 -5.74 -7.14
N THR A 476 12.68 -6.63 -6.50
CA THR A 476 11.53 -6.24 -5.68
C THR A 476 11.94 -5.42 -4.44
N SER A 477 13.09 -5.72 -3.83
CA SER A 477 13.62 -4.98 -2.67
C SER A 477 14.05 -3.55 -3.01
N ALA A 478 14.81 -3.38 -4.11
CA ALA A 478 15.23 -2.09 -4.65
C ALA A 478 14.03 -1.18 -4.92
N PHE A 479 12.97 -1.80 -5.44
CA PHE A 479 11.74 -1.12 -5.75
C PHE A 479 11.04 -0.59 -4.49
N PHE A 480 10.85 -1.43 -3.46
CA PHE A 480 10.22 -1.01 -2.20
C PHE A 480 10.99 0.11 -1.50
N THR A 481 12.32 -0.01 -1.34
CA THR A 481 13.12 1.03 -0.69
C THR A 481 13.18 2.31 -1.54
N GLY A 482 13.20 2.17 -2.86
CA GLY A 482 13.20 3.28 -3.80
C GLY A 482 11.92 4.11 -3.72
N VAL A 483 10.74 3.49 -3.79
CA VAL A 483 9.47 4.21 -3.68
C VAL A 483 9.28 4.83 -2.30
N TYR A 484 9.65 4.12 -1.25
CA TYR A 484 9.61 4.67 0.10
C TYR A 484 10.53 5.88 0.27
N GLY A 485 11.76 5.81 -0.25
CA GLY A 485 12.69 6.94 -0.31
C GLY A 485 12.13 8.10 -1.13
N MET A 486 11.46 7.81 -2.25
CA MET A 486 10.87 8.81 -3.13
C MET A 486 9.80 9.63 -2.43
N TRP A 487 8.87 9.01 -1.69
CA TRP A 487 7.85 9.74 -0.94
C TRP A 487 8.48 10.67 0.11
N ASN A 488 9.51 10.19 0.81
CA ASN A 488 10.23 10.98 1.80
C ASN A 488 10.93 12.19 1.18
N ILE A 489 11.67 11.98 0.10
CA ILE A 489 12.42 13.03 -0.61
C ILE A 489 11.45 14.02 -1.28
N TYR A 490 10.36 13.53 -1.85
CA TYR A 490 9.32 14.36 -2.47
C TYR A 490 8.67 15.31 -1.46
N ILE A 491 8.25 14.80 -0.30
CA ILE A 491 7.61 15.63 0.74
C ILE A 491 8.61 16.56 1.40
N PHE A 492 9.85 16.11 1.61
CA PHE A 492 10.93 16.98 2.04
C PHE A 492 11.13 18.16 1.07
N ALA A 493 11.22 17.88 -0.23
CA ALA A 493 11.38 18.91 -1.26
C ALA A 493 10.18 19.87 -1.30
N LEU A 494 8.96 19.34 -1.18
CA LEU A 494 7.74 20.14 -1.09
C LEU A 494 7.78 21.13 0.07
N ILE A 495 8.05 20.66 1.28
CA ILE A 495 8.08 21.49 2.49
C ILE A 495 9.17 22.57 2.36
N VAL A 496 10.35 22.23 1.85
CA VAL A 496 11.46 23.19 1.64
C VAL A 496 11.10 24.25 0.60
N LEU A 497 10.63 23.83 -0.58
CA LEU A 497 10.40 24.72 -1.72
C LEU A 497 9.19 25.62 -1.53
N TYR A 498 8.18 25.14 -0.79
CA TYR A 498 6.98 25.90 -0.46
C TYR A 498 7.07 26.70 0.85
N ALA A 499 8.19 26.62 1.57
CA ALA A 499 8.42 27.44 2.75
C ALA A 499 8.46 28.95 2.41
N PRO A 500 8.00 29.81 3.33
CA PRO A 500 8.15 31.26 3.19
C PRO A 500 9.62 31.71 3.15
N SER A 501 9.98 32.56 2.18
CA SER A 501 11.34 33.10 2.05
C SER A 501 11.55 34.34 2.92
N HIS A 502 12.77 34.51 3.43
CA HIS A 502 13.18 35.76 4.10
C HIS A 502 13.45 36.93 3.13
N LYS A 503 13.64 36.65 1.84
CA LYS A 503 13.90 37.71 0.86
C LYS A 503 12.61 38.44 0.53
N LYS A 504 12.52 39.70 0.93
CA LYS A 504 11.47 40.63 0.48
C LYS A 504 11.83 41.09 -0.93
N TRP A 505 10.84 41.21 -1.80
CA TRP A 505 11.01 41.91 -3.07
C TRP A 505 11.55 43.32 -2.82
N PRO A 506 12.46 43.84 -3.66
CA PRO A 506 12.86 45.24 -3.56
C PRO A 506 11.60 46.11 -3.77
N THR A 507 11.19 46.82 -2.73
CA THR A 507 10.17 47.86 -2.79
C THR A 507 10.74 49.06 -3.51
N ASN A 508 10.59 49.11 -4.83
CA ASN A 508 10.60 50.38 -5.54
C ASN A 508 9.14 50.80 -5.76
N GLU A 509 8.69 51.78 -4.98
CA GLU A 509 7.66 52.80 -5.28
C GLU A 509 6.49 52.43 -6.22
N THR A 510 5.74 51.34 -5.95
CA THR A 510 4.68 50.88 -6.87
C THR A 510 3.32 50.61 -6.22
N THR A 511 3.10 51.04 -4.97
CA THR A 511 1.76 50.88 -4.35
C THR A 511 0.74 51.86 -4.95
N GLU A 512 1.18 53.03 -5.43
CA GLU A 512 0.29 53.98 -6.11
C GLU A 512 -0.07 53.55 -7.54
N ASN A 513 0.86 52.92 -8.28
CA ASN A 513 0.60 52.43 -9.65
C ASN A 513 -0.31 51.19 -9.71
N ILE A 514 -0.29 50.32 -8.68
CA ILE A 514 -1.13 49.11 -8.68
C ILE A 514 -2.61 49.46 -8.48
N MET A 515 -2.92 50.43 -7.63
CA MET A 515 -4.31 50.89 -7.41
C MET A 515 -4.85 51.74 -8.57
N SER A 516 -4.00 52.53 -9.23
CA SER A 516 -4.42 53.33 -10.40
C SER A 516 -4.64 52.46 -11.65
N GLU A 517 -3.89 51.37 -11.82
CA GLU A 517 -4.09 50.41 -12.93
C GLU A 517 -5.30 49.46 -12.73
N GLU A 518 -5.72 49.15 -11.49
CA GLU A 518 -6.97 48.40 -11.25
C GLU A 518 -8.20 49.20 -11.72
N ILE A 519 -8.15 50.53 -11.64
CA ILE A 519 -9.24 51.43 -12.05
C ILE A 519 -9.32 51.55 -13.59
N GLU A 520 -8.19 51.49 -14.31
CA GLU A 520 -8.18 51.55 -15.78
C GLU A 520 -8.77 50.28 -16.44
N PHE A 521 -8.61 49.09 -15.84
CA PHE A 521 -9.14 47.85 -16.42
C PHE A 521 -10.61 47.56 -16.08
N SER A 522 -11.21 48.25 -15.10
CA SER A 522 -12.65 48.17 -14.83
C SER A 522 -13.54 48.93 -15.82
N ASN A 523 -12.96 49.77 -16.69
CA ASN A 523 -13.68 50.53 -17.72
C ASN A 523 -13.62 49.85 -19.10
N LEU A 524 -13.98 48.56 -19.17
CA LEU A 524 -14.43 47.96 -20.43
C LEU A 524 -15.96 48.09 -20.49
N PRO A 525 -16.54 48.93 -21.37
CA PRO A 525 -17.97 48.92 -21.59
C PRO A 525 -18.34 47.59 -22.24
N SER A 526 -19.20 46.82 -21.58
CA SER A 526 -19.89 45.68 -22.16
C SER A 526 -20.76 46.14 -23.33
N ASP A 527 -20.51 45.59 -24.52
CA ASP A 527 -21.37 45.44 -25.69
C ASP A 527 -22.45 46.52 -25.95
N SER A 528 -22.14 47.41 -26.90
CA SER A 528 -23.04 47.65 -28.04
C SER A 528 -22.28 48.37 -29.14
N ASN A 529 -22.05 47.71 -30.27
CA ASN A 529 -21.60 48.38 -31.50
C ASN A 529 -22.66 49.40 -31.96
N PRO A 530 -22.24 50.63 -32.33
CA PRO A 530 -22.81 51.32 -33.48
C PRO A 530 -21.71 51.43 -34.54
N SER A 531 -22.01 50.91 -35.71
CA SER A 531 -21.16 50.87 -36.89
C SER A 531 -20.63 52.26 -37.30
N GLU A 532 -19.42 52.27 -37.86
CA GLU A 532 -18.69 53.43 -38.41
C GLU A 532 -19.43 54.21 -39.52
N ILE A 533 -20.65 53.79 -39.88
CA ILE A 533 -21.55 54.51 -40.79
C ILE A 533 -22.31 55.64 -40.05
N SER A 534 -22.49 55.54 -38.73
CA SER A 534 -23.17 56.58 -37.93
C SER A 534 -22.33 57.85 -37.78
N SER A 535 -21.00 57.73 -37.73
CA SER A 535 -20.08 58.87 -37.57
C SER A 535 -19.95 59.70 -38.85
N LEU A 536 -19.96 59.04 -40.02
CA LEU A 536 -19.98 59.71 -41.32
C LEU A 536 -21.30 60.44 -41.58
N THR A 537 -22.44 59.89 -41.13
CA THR A 537 -23.76 60.54 -41.31
C THR A 537 -23.92 61.78 -40.41
N GLN A 538 -23.28 61.78 -39.23
CA GLN A 538 -23.24 62.95 -38.33
C GLN A 538 -22.34 64.09 -38.85
N PHE A 539 -21.24 63.76 -39.54
CA PHE A 539 -20.39 64.76 -40.17
C PHE A 539 -21.06 65.43 -41.38
N ALA A 540 -21.76 64.67 -42.22
CA ALA A 540 -22.49 65.22 -43.37
C ALA A 540 -23.66 66.13 -42.95
N ARG A 541 -24.33 65.85 -41.82
CA ARG A 541 -25.42 66.69 -41.30
C ARG A 541 -24.94 68.02 -40.74
N LYS A 542 -23.69 68.09 -40.25
CA LYS A 542 -23.09 69.31 -39.69
C LYS A 542 -22.54 70.25 -40.76
N ALA A 543 -22.21 69.73 -41.95
CA ALA A 543 -21.77 70.53 -43.10
C ALA A 543 -22.92 71.03 -44.00
N ALA A 544 -24.17 70.63 -43.74
CA ALA A 544 -25.35 71.07 -44.48
C ALA A 544 -26.21 72.11 -43.71
N GLN A 545 -25.68 72.66 -42.62
CA GLN A 545 -26.33 73.70 -41.82
C GLN A 545 -25.46 74.95 -41.59
N ASP A 546 -24.38 75.11 -42.34
CA ASP A 546 -23.72 76.42 -42.56
C ASP A 546 -23.84 76.81 -44.04
#